data_AF-A0A3A4F8W3-F1
#
_entry.id   AF-A0A3A4F8W3-F1
#
_cell.length_a   1.000
_cell.length_b   1.000
_cell.length_c   1.000
_cell.angle_alpha   90.00
_cell.angle_beta   90.00
_cell.angle_gamma   90.00
#
_symmetry.space_group_name_H-M   'P 1'
#
loop_
_entity.id
_entity.type
_entity.pdbx_description
1 polymer ?
#
loop_
_entity_poly.entity_id
_entity_poly.type
_entity_poly.pdbx_seq_one_letter_code
_entity_poly.pdbx_strand_id
1 'polypeptide(L)'
;MNDIPIGLAKSGRRAWALDDVNVTPSRRTRSPQDVSLDWRIDAYTFSMPVIGAPMDSVMSPATAIALGKLGGLGVLNLEGLWTRYEDPEPVIQEIAHLDALEISPSNTRRMQELYAEPIKAELIKARLAEMRDAGVVVSGSLTPQNTQEFYQTVVDAGVDMFVIRGTTVSAEHVSESRDPLNLKEFIYELDVPVIVGGAAGYTPALHLMRTGAAGVLVGFGGGSARTTHRALGIRVPMATAISDVAAARRDYLDESGGRYVHVIADGGLGSSGDIVKGLAMGADAVMLGAALARAEEAPGQGWHWGLEAVHPNFPRGHRTRVGTVASLEEVLLGPGHHTDGSSNLMGGLRHAMASCGYVDLKSFQRVAATVSPVGRG
;
A
#
# COMPACT_ATOMS: atom_id res chain seq x y z
N MET A 1 23.15 19.65 -8.13
CA MET A 1 23.54 18.87 -9.33
C MET A 1 23.47 17.39 -8.97
N ASN A 2 22.34 16.74 -9.24
CA ASN A 2 22.11 15.31 -8.92
C ASN A 2 21.95 14.44 -10.18
N ASP A 3 22.12 15.05 -11.36
CA ASP A 3 21.97 14.37 -12.64
C ASP A 3 23.32 13.81 -13.09
N ILE A 4 23.36 12.49 -13.27
CA ILE A 4 24.50 11.74 -13.75
C ILE A 4 24.32 11.55 -15.27
N PRO A 5 25.30 11.93 -16.10
CA PRO A 5 25.26 11.62 -17.53
C PRO A 5 25.17 10.10 -17.76
N ILE A 6 24.17 9.66 -18.52
CA ILE A 6 24.06 8.28 -19.02
C ILE A 6 24.79 8.17 -20.36
N GLY A 7 24.68 9.22 -21.17
CA GLY A 7 25.40 9.40 -22.43
C GLY A 7 25.28 10.85 -22.88
N LEU A 8 25.75 11.15 -24.09
CA LEU A 8 25.78 12.53 -24.62
C LEU A 8 24.39 13.19 -24.71
N ALA A 9 23.33 12.40 -24.89
CA ALA A 9 21.97 12.88 -25.09
C ALA A 9 21.07 12.76 -23.84
N LYS A 10 21.53 12.10 -22.77
CA LYS A 10 20.66 11.75 -21.63
C LYS A 10 21.41 11.80 -20.31
N SER A 11 20.79 12.44 -19.31
CA SER A 11 21.15 12.33 -17.91
C SER A 11 20.06 11.57 -17.13
N GLY A 12 20.45 11.02 -15.99
CA GLY A 12 19.54 10.41 -15.03
C GLY A 12 19.79 10.97 -13.64
N ARG A 13 18.72 11.30 -12.93
CA ARG A 13 18.78 11.65 -11.51
C ARG A 13 19.15 10.42 -10.69
N ARG A 14 20.14 10.54 -9.80
CA ARG A 14 20.43 9.48 -8.82
C ARG A 14 19.27 9.34 -7.83
N ALA A 15 18.80 8.11 -7.62
CA ALA A 15 17.70 7.77 -6.72
C ALA A 15 18.02 6.50 -5.93
N TRP A 16 17.38 6.33 -4.77
CA TRP A 16 17.73 5.34 -3.74
C TRP A 16 16.53 4.49 -3.35
N ALA A 17 16.72 3.17 -3.27
CA ALA A 17 15.73 2.26 -2.71
C ALA A 17 15.75 2.34 -1.17
N LEU A 18 14.77 1.71 -0.52
CA LEU A 18 14.79 1.59 0.94
C LEU A 18 15.99 0.76 1.41
N ASP A 19 16.50 -0.18 0.62
CA ASP A 19 17.70 -0.95 1.00
C ASP A 19 18.98 -0.10 1.00
N ASP A 20 19.00 1.00 0.25
CA ASP A 20 20.18 1.85 0.12
C ASP A 20 20.32 2.89 1.24
N VAL A 21 19.35 2.97 2.16
CA VAL A 21 19.28 3.99 3.21
C VAL A 21 19.08 3.37 4.59
N ASN A 22 19.61 4.02 5.63
CA ASN A 22 19.45 3.59 7.01
C ASN A 22 19.18 4.80 7.92
N VAL A 23 18.42 4.60 8.99
CA VAL A 23 18.24 5.63 10.05
C VAL A 23 19.43 5.61 11.01
N THR A 24 19.81 6.76 11.51
CA THR A 24 20.95 6.91 12.43
C THR A 24 20.46 7.18 13.85
N PRO A 25 20.93 6.41 14.86
CA PRO A 25 20.64 6.69 16.26
C PRO A 25 21.05 8.11 16.67
N SER A 26 20.29 8.73 17.56
CA SER A 26 20.65 10.04 18.11
C SER A 26 21.39 9.90 19.43
N ARG A 27 21.95 11.01 19.93
CA ARG A 27 22.66 11.05 21.21
C ARG A 27 21.76 10.70 22.41
N ARG A 28 20.45 10.90 22.31
CA ARG A 28 19.49 10.67 23.40
C ARG A 28 18.44 9.66 22.96
N THR A 29 18.50 8.48 23.56
CA THR A 29 17.49 7.43 23.35
C THR A 29 16.25 7.66 24.22
N ARG A 30 15.17 6.94 23.89
CA ARG A 30 13.91 6.88 24.64
C ARG A 30 13.60 5.45 25.04
N SER A 31 12.59 5.25 25.88
CA SER A 31 12.03 3.92 26.12
C SER A 31 11.05 3.58 24.98
N PRO A 32 11.07 2.35 24.42
CA PRO A 32 10.10 1.94 23.40
C PRO A 32 8.63 2.08 23.85
N GLN A 33 8.37 1.97 25.15
CA GLN A 33 7.04 2.15 25.75
C GLN A 33 6.54 3.59 25.69
N ASP A 34 7.44 4.57 25.56
CA ASP A 34 7.09 6.00 25.46
C ASP A 34 6.73 6.40 24.02
N VAL A 35 6.99 5.52 23.04
CA VAL A 35 6.72 5.80 21.62
C VAL A 35 5.25 5.59 21.34
N SER A 36 4.56 6.60 20.81
CA SER A 36 3.24 6.45 20.19
C SER A 36 3.37 6.14 18.70
N LEU A 37 2.55 5.19 18.25
CA LEU A 37 2.38 4.83 16.84
C LEU A 37 1.01 5.27 16.31
N ASP A 38 0.28 6.11 17.05
CA ASP A 38 -1.05 6.52 16.65
C ASP A 38 -0.99 7.25 15.31
N TRP A 39 -1.84 6.81 14.39
CA TRP A 39 -2.00 7.43 13.08
C TRP A 39 -3.41 7.99 12.97
N ARG A 40 -3.50 9.29 12.65
CA ARG A 40 -4.77 9.99 12.45
C ARG A 40 -4.85 10.44 11.01
N ILE A 41 -5.95 10.14 10.35
CA ILE A 41 -6.25 10.60 8.98
C ILE A 41 -7.73 10.96 8.94
N ASP A 42 -8.02 12.18 8.50
CA ASP A 42 -9.37 12.73 8.52
C ASP A 42 -10.01 12.59 9.93
N ALA A 43 -11.23 12.06 10.05
CA ALA A 43 -11.90 11.81 11.33
C ALA A 43 -11.45 10.52 12.05
N TYR A 44 -10.60 9.70 11.44
CA TYR A 44 -10.27 8.36 11.94
C TYR A 44 -8.93 8.34 12.69
N THR A 45 -8.87 7.53 13.76
CA THR A 45 -7.65 7.28 14.54
C THR A 45 -7.38 5.78 14.61
N PHE A 46 -6.15 5.40 14.29
CA PHE A 46 -5.62 4.04 14.33
C PHE A 46 -4.49 3.96 15.35
N SER A 47 -4.31 2.82 16.02
CA SER A 47 -3.25 2.63 17.03
C SER A 47 -1.89 2.31 16.40
N MET A 48 -1.87 2.06 15.09
CA MET A 48 -0.68 1.83 14.28
C MET A 48 -0.84 2.43 12.88
N PRO A 49 0.27 2.81 12.22
CA PRO A 49 0.25 3.42 10.90
C PRO A 49 0.22 2.38 9.78
N VAL A 50 -0.65 1.36 9.91
CA VAL A 50 -0.69 0.20 9.01
C VAL A 50 -2.01 0.14 8.26
N ILE A 51 -1.89 0.05 6.94
CA ILE A 51 -2.98 -0.21 6.01
C ILE A 51 -2.76 -1.58 5.36
N GLY A 52 -3.78 -2.42 5.32
CA GLY A 52 -3.74 -3.69 4.59
C GLY A 52 -3.86 -3.44 3.09
N ALA A 53 -2.95 -4.00 2.29
CA ALA A 53 -3.02 -3.84 0.84
C ALA A 53 -4.24 -4.59 0.28
N PRO A 54 -5.08 -3.95 -0.56
CA PRO A 54 -6.29 -4.56 -1.11
C PRO A 54 -5.92 -5.61 -2.18
N MET A 55 -5.62 -6.81 -1.71
CA MET A 55 -5.22 -7.95 -2.52
C MET A 55 -5.86 -9.20 -1.94
N ASP A 56 -6.46 -10.04 -2.80
CA ASP A 56 -7.28 -11.18 -2.32
C ASP A 56 -6.47 -12.22 -1.57
N SER A 57 -5.15 -12.29 -1.83
CA SER A 57 -4.19 -13.12 -1.08
C SER A 57 -3.95 -12.67 0.37
N VAL A 58 -4.42 -11.48 0.75
CA VAL A 58 -4.11 -10.83 2.03
C VAL A 58 -5.37 -10.37 2.75
N MET A 59 -6.26 -9.67 2.05
CA MET A 59 -7.43 -8.98 2.60
C MET A 59 -8.71 -9.69 2.20
N SER A 60 -9.14 -10.66 3.01
CA SER A 60 -10.53 -11.11 3.08
C SER A 60 -11.34 -10.18 3.98
N PRO A 61 -12.69 -10.28 3.99
CA PRO A 61 -13.48 -9.62 5.02
C PRO A 61 -12.97 -9.96 6.43
N ALA A 62 -12.69 -11.24 6.71
CA ALA A 62 -12.19 -11.68 8.00
C ALA A 62 -10.82 -11.08 8.37
N THR A 63 -9.84 -11.06 7.47
CA THR A 63 -8.52 -10.49 7.78
C THR A 63 -8.53 -8.96 7.82
N ALA A 64 -9.39 -8.30 7.03
CA ALA A 64 -9.61 -6.86 7.12
C ALA A 64 -10.20 -6.48 8.49
N ILE A 65 -11.19 -7.24 8.97
CA ILE A 65 -11.76 -7.10 10.32
C ILE A 65 -10.69 -7.37 11.39
N ALA A 66 -9.90 -8.44 11.25
CA ALA A 66 -8.85 -8.76 12.21
C ALA A 66 -7.81 -7.63 12.31
N LEU A 67 -7.35 -7.09 11.18
CA LEU A 67 -6.45 -5.94 11.15
C LEU A 67 -7.09 -4.69 11.80
N GLY A 68 -8.37 -4.44 11.52
CA GLY A 68 -9.15 -3.37 12.14
C GLY A 68 -9.20 -3.48 13.67
N LYS A 69 -9.45 -4.68 14.19
CA LYS A 69 -9.49 -4.96 15.65
C LYS A 69 -8.12 -4.81 16.32
N LEU A 70 -7.04 -5.12 15.60
CA LEU A 70 -5.66 -4.89 16.07
C LEU A 70 -5.28 -3.41 16.02
N GLY A 71 -6.09 -2.57 15.36
CA GLY A 71 -5.98 -1.11 15.32
C GLY A 71 -5.23 -0.56 14.10
N GLY A 72 -5.12 -1.35 13.03
CA GLY A 72 -4.78 -0.87 11.69
C GLY A 72 -6.04 -0.63 10.83
N LEU A 73 -5.84 -0.40 9.53
CA LEU A 73 -6.91 -0.24 8.56
C LEU A 73 -6.91 -1.42 7.57
N GLY A 74 -7.94 -2.26 7.59
CA GLY A 74 -8.15 -3.29 6.56
C GLY A 74 -8.86 -2.70 5.33
N VAL A 75 -8.25 -2.82 4.14
CA VAL A 75 -8.84 -2.36 2.88
C VAL A 75 -9.19 -3.55 2.00
N LEU A 76 -10.48 -3.73 1.73
CA LEU A 76 -10.98 -4.80 0.88
C LEU A 76 -10.76 -4.49 -0.60
N ASN A 77 -10.39 -5.51 -1.39
CA ASN A 77 -10.32 -5.38 -2.85
C ASN A 77 -11.72 -5.54 -3.46
N LEU A 78 -12.35 -4.46 -3.90
CA LEU A 78 -13.75 -4.48 -4.36
C LEU A 78 -13.91 -4.94 -5.81
N GLU A 79 -12.80 -5.18 -6.50
CA GLU A 79 -12.75 -5.76 -7.85
C GLU A 79 -11.99 -7.09 -7.90
N GLY A 80 -11.77 -7.69 -6.73
CA GLY A 80 -11.13 -9.00 -6.55
C GLY A 80 -12.08 -10.18 -6.56
N LEU A 81 -11.60 -11.34 -6.13
CA LEU A 81 -12.39 -12.57 -6.03
C LEU A 81 -13.54 -12.46 -5.02
N TRP A 82 -13.34 -11.71 -3.93
CA TRP A 82 -14.31 -11.52 -2.85
C TRP A 82 -15.64 -10.89 -3.30
N THR A 83 -15.64 -10.22 -4.46
CA THR A 83 -16.80 -9.55 -5.07
C THR A 83 -17.17 -10.14 -6.43
N ARG A 84 -16.56 -11.26 -6.83
CA ARG A 84 -16.90 -12.01 -8.06
C ARG A 84 -17.63 -13.33 -7.74
N TYR A 85 -17.35 -13.91 -6.58
CA TYR A 85 -17.90 -15.19 -6.14
C TYR A 85 -18.65 -15.06 -4.81
N GLU A 86 -19.82 -15.71 -4.71
CA GLU A 86 -20.57 -15.81 -3.45
C GLU A 86 -19.74 -16.52 -2.38
N ASP A 87 -19.06 -17.60 -2.77
CA ASP A 87 -18.03 -18.29 -2.00
C ASP A 87 -16.68 -18.27 -2.77
N PRO A 88 -15.78 -17.32 -2.46
CA PRO A 88 -14.48 -17.21 -3.12
C PRO A 88 -13.42 -18.15 -2.54
N GLU A 89 -13.68 -18.81 -1.40
CA GLU A 89 -12.65 -19.58 -0.68
C GLU A 89 -12.09 -20.74 -1.52
N PRO A 90 -12.92 -21.57 -2.21
CA PRO A 90 -12.39 -22.61 -3.10
C PRO A 90 -11.54 -22.07 -4.24
N VAL A 91 -11.88 -20.88 -4.76
CA VAL A 91 -11.15 -20.23 -5.86
C VAL A 91 -9.80 -19.72 -5.39
N ILE A 92 -9.74 -19.11 -4.22
CA ILE A 92 -8.49 -18.64 -3.60
C ILE A 92 -7.59 -19.84 -3.28
N GLN A 93 -8.15 -20.92 -2.72
CA GLN A 93 -7.42 -22.15 -2.44
C GLN A 93 -6.86 -22.78 -3.71
N GLU A 94 -7.63 -22.80 -4.81
CA GLU A 94 -7.11 -23.24 -6.10
C GLU A 94 -5.86 -22.45 -6.51
N ILE A 95 -5.92 -21.11 -6.43
CA ILE A 95 -4.78 -20.23 -6.75
C ILE A 95 -3.60 -20.49 -5.83
N ALA A 96 -3.81 -20.69 -4.53
CA ALA A 96 -2.74 -20.97 -3.57
C ALA A 96 -2.06 -22.33 -3.82
N HIS A 97 -2.78 -23.31 -4.38
CA HIS A 97 -2.29 -24.67 -4.65
C HIS A 97 -1.80 -24.90 -6.08
N LEU A 98 -1.85 -23.89 -6.97
CA LEU A 98 -1.18 -23.96 -8.27
C LEU A 98 0.30 -24.31 -8.11
N ASP A 99 0.90 -24.89 -9.16
CA ASP A 99 2.30 -25.32 -9.17
C ASP A 99 3.24 -24.22 -8.66
N ALA A 100 4.18 -24.60 -7.79
CA ALA A 100 5.05 -23.70 -7.03
C ALA A 100 6.16 -23.02 -7.86
N LEU A 101 5.85 -22.67 -9.11
CA LEU A 101 6.71 -21.93 -10.01
C LEU A 101 6.44 -20.43 -9.84
N GLU A 102 7.48 -19.66 -9.48
CA GLU A 102 7.38 -18.20 -9.33
C GLU A 102 6.99 -17.49 -10.63
N ILE A 103 7.50 -17.97 -11.77
CA ILE A 103 7.14 -17.46 -13.10
C ILE A 103 6.51 -18.60 -13.89
N SER A 104 5.20 -18.55 -14.04
CA SER A 104 4.44 -19.59 -14.75
C SER A 104 3.32 -18.96 -15.60
N PRO A 105 3.48 -18.93 -16.94
CA PRO A 105 2.43 -18.46 -17.84
C PRO A 105 1.13 -19.27 -17.74
N SER A 106 1.20 -20.57 -17.40
CA SER A 106 -0.01 -21.38 -17.17
C SER A 106 -0.74 -20.96 -15.90
N ASN A 107 -0.02 -20.69 -14.81
CA ASN A 107 -0.61 -20.16 -13.58
C ASN A 107 -1.24 -18.78 -13.83
N THR A 108 -0.54 -17.89 -14.53
CA THR A 108 -1.07 -16.57 -14.90
C THR A 108 -2.35 -16.70 -15.72
N ARG A 109 -2.37 -17.57 -16.74
CA ARG A 109 -3.58 -17.81 -17.55
C ARG A 109 -4.74 -18.31 -16.70
N ARG A 110 -4.47 -19.28 -15.81
CA ARG A 110 -5.51 -19.83 -14.94
C ARG A 110 -6.07 -18.79 -13.99
N MET A 111 -5.21 -17.98 -13.38
CA MET A 111 -5.66 -16.86 -12.54
C MET A 111 -6.46 -15.84 -13.36
N GLN A 112 -6.07 -15.51 -14.59
CA GLN A 112 -6.85 -14.62 -15.45
C GLN A 112 -8.26 -15.17 -15.74
N GLU A 113 -8.41 -16.48 -15.96
CA GLU A 113 -9.71 -17.13 -16.13
C GLU A 113 -10.59 -16.99 -14.88
N LEU A 114 -10.02 -17.22 -13.70
CA LEU A 114 -10.72 -17.07 -12.42
C LEU A 114 -11.13 -15.61 -12.14
N TYR A 115 -10.30 -14.64 -12.54
CA TYR A 115 -10.64 -13.22 -12.40
C TYR A 115 -11.53 -12.68 -13.53
N ALA A 116 -11.87 -13.48 -14.54
CA ALA A 116 -12.74 -13.06 -15.64
C ALA A 116 -14.23 -13.03 -15.24
N GLU A 117 -14.61 -13.74 -14.16
CA GLU A 117 -15.97 -13.67 -13.60
C GLU A 117 -16.34 -12.22 -13.26
N PRO A 118 -17.50 -11.68 -13.70
CA PRO A 118 -17.85 -10.28 -13.48
C PRO A 118 -17.91 -9.87 -12.00
N ILE A 119 -17.60 -8.60 -11.74
CA ILE A 119 -17.78 -7.99 -10.42
C ILE A 119 -19.28 -7.87 -10.14
N LYS A 120 -19.69 -8.25 -8.93
CA LYS A 120 -21.08 -8.29 -8.48
C LYS A 120 -21.33 -7.19 -7.44
N ALA A 121 -22.18 -6.23 -7.80
CA ALA A 121 -22.46 -5.06 -6.95
C ALA A 121 -23.09 -5.44 -5.60
N GLU A 122 -23.92 -6.47 -5.58
CA GLU A 122 -24.51 -7.04 -4.37
C GLU A 122 -23.45 -7.63 -3.42
N LEU A 123 -22.38 -8.22 -3.97
CA LEU A 123 -21.29 -8.74 -3.17
C LEU A 123 -20.42 -7.62 -2.60
N ILE A 124 -20.18 -6.53 -3.34
CA ILE A 124 -19.54 -5.32 -2.80
C ILE A 124 -20.29 -4.87 -1.53
N LYS A 125 -21.62 -4.70 -1.64
CA LYS A 125 -22.47 -4.27 -0.51
C LYS A 125 -22.40 -5.26 0.66
N ALA A 126 -22.47 -6.56 0.37
CA ALA A 126 -22.43 -7.61 1.39
C ALA A 126 -21.09 -7.66 2.15
N ARG A 127 -19.94 -7.57 1.46
CA ARG A 127 -18.63 -7.61 2.12
C ARG A 127 -18.36 -6.37 2.96
N LEU A 128 -18.77 -5.19 2.48
CA LEU A 128 -18.66 -3.95 3.26
C LEU A 128 -19.60 -3.95 4.48
N ALA A 129 -20.79 -4.54 4.36
CA ALA A 129 -21.69 -4.74 5.49
C ALA A 129 -21.09 -5.65 6.57
N GLU A 130 -20.41 -6.73 6.17
CA GLU A 130 -19.73 -7.64 7.10
C GLU A 130 -18.67 -6.90 7.95
N MET A 131 -17.87 -6.02 7.34
CA MET A 131 -16.91 -5.18 8.06
C MET A 131 -17.61 -4.23 9.04
N ARG A 132 -18.70 -3.60 8.60
CA ARG A 132 -19.48 -2.67 9.43
C ARG A 132 -20.08 -3.36 10.64
N ASP A 133 -20.67 -4.53 10.46
CA ASP A 133 -21.28 -5.31 11.53
C ASP A 133 -20.24 -5.76 12.57
N ALA A 134 -18.98 -5.89 12.17
CA ALA A 134 -17.86 -6.14 13.06
C ALA A 134 -17.33 -4.89 13.80
N GLY A 135 -17.85 -3.70 13.49
CA GLY A 135 -17.53 -2.44 14.17
C GLY A 135 -16.14 -1.87 13.86
N VAL A 136 -15.54 -2.24 12.73
CA VAL A 136 -14.27 -1.66 12.25
C VAL A 136 -14.52 -0.59 11.19
N VAL A 137 -13.53 0.27 10.94
CA VAL A 137 -13.59 1.25 9.83
C VAL A 137 -13.75 0.50 8.50
N VAL A 138 -14.83 0.81 7.79
CA VAL A 138 -15.20 0.17 6.52
C VAL A 138 -14.42 0.82 5.38
N SER A 139 -13.50 0.08 4.77
CA SER A 139 -12.74 0.61 3.64
C SER A 139 -12.59 -0.40 2.52
N GLY A 140 -12.63 0.11 1.29
CA GLY A 140 -12.53 -0.70 0.08
C GLY A 140 -11.78 0.03 -1.01
N SER A 141 -11.25 -0.74 -1.95
CA SER A 141 -10.42 -0.24 -3.05
C SER A 141 -11.00 -0.62 -4.40
N LEU A 142 -10.97 0.35 -5.32
CA LEU A 142 -11.20 0.14 -6.75
C LEU A 142 -10.05 0.75 -7.55
N THR A 143 -9.83 0.25 -8.76
CA THR A 143 -8.98 0.93 -9.75
C THR A 143 -9.70 2.16 -10.30
N PRO A 144 -8.98 3.14 -10.87
CA PRO A 144 -9.62 4.30 -11.50
C PRO A 144 -10.70 3.92 -12.53
N GLN A 145 -10.48 2.84 -13.28
CA GLN A 145 -11.41 2.34 -14.30
C GLN A 145 -12.73 1.88 -13.69
N ASN A 146 -12.68 1.02 -12.67
CA ASN A 146 -13.88 0.49 -12.02
C ASN A 146 -14.50 1.47 -11.03
N THR A 147 -13.77 2.50 -10.61
CA THR A 147 -14.31 3.58 -9.77
C THR A 147 -15.46 4.28 -10.49
N GLN A 148 -15.33 4.59 -11.79
CA GLN A 148 -16.42 5.20 -12.57
C GLN A 148 -17.71 4.37 -12.54
N GLU A 149 -17.58 3.05 -12.57
CA GLU A 149 -18.72 2.13 -12.66
C GLU A 149 -19.35 1.84 -11.29
N PHE A 150 -18.52 1.62 -10.26
CA PHE A 150 -18.98 1.07 -8.98
C PHE A 150 -18.99 2.08 -7.84
N TYR A 151 -18.52 3.32 -7.98
CA TYR A 151 -18.43 4.24 -6.84
C TYR A 151 -19.77 4.42 -6.10
N GLN A 152 -20.88 4.57 -6.83
CA GLN A 152 -22.20 4.76 -6.20
C GLN A 152 -22.57 3.52 -5.36
N THR A 153 -22.25 2.32 -5.86
CA THR A 153 -22.45 1.08 -5.10
C THR A 153 -21.66 1.07 -3.81
N VAL A 154 -20.41 1.56 -3.83
CA VAL A 154 -19.52 1.62 -2.66
C VAL A 154 -19.98 2.68 -1.66
N VAL A 155 -20.36 3.87 -2.13
CA VAL A 155 -20.87 4.97 -1.28
C VAL A 155 -22.20 4.59 -0.65
N ASP A 156 -23.15 4.04 -1.43
CA ASP A 156 -24.45 3.56 -0.93
C ASP A 156 -24.29 2.42 0.09
N ALA A 157 -23.21 1.63 -0.02
CA ALA A 157 -22.89 0.59 0.95
C ALA A 157 -22.39 1.16 2.29
N GLY A 158 -22.13 2.46 2.40
CA GLY A 158 -21.65 3.12 3.61
C GLY A 158 -20.16 2.87 3.87
N VAL A 159 -19.30 3.11 2.88
CA VAL A 159 -17.85 3.10 3.08
C VAL A 159 -17.43 4.29 3.96
N ASP A 160 -16.54 4.05 4.92
CA ASP A 160 -16.00 5.09 5.80
C ASP A 160 -14.78 5.80 5.17
N MET A 161 -14.00 5.05 4.38
CA MET A 161 -12.86 5.58 3.62
C MET A 161 -12.69 4.83 2.30
N PHE A 162 -12.58 5.57 1.19
CA PHE A 162 -12.50 4.98 -0.14
C PHE A 162 -11.09 5.07 -0.71
N VAL A 163 -10.59 3.97 -1.27
CA VAL A 163 -9.25 3.89 -1.85
C VAL A 163 -9.33 3.75 -3.37
N ILE A 164 -8.76 4.71 -4.10
CA ILE A 164 -8.59 4.63 -5.55
C ILE A 164 -7.15 4.22 -5.83
N ARG A 165 -6.94 2.94 -6.14
CA ARG A 165 -5.61 2.35 -6.28
C ARG A 165 -5.39 1.76 -7.66
N GLY A 166 -4.41 2.29 -8.39
CA GLY A 166 -3.86 1.68 -9.60
C GLY A 166 -2.34 1.59 -9.52
N THR A 167 -1.71 0.87 -10.45
CA THR A 167 -0.24 0.80 -10.50
C THR A 167 0.38 2.19 -10.70
N THR A 168 -0.13 2.97 -11.66
CA THR A 168 0.24 4.37 -11.88
C THR A 168 -1.05 5.17 -12.01
N VAL A 169 -1.24 6.19 -11.18
CA VAL A 169 -2.41 7.07 -11.23
C VAL A 169 -1.95 8.51 -11.35
N SER A 170 -2.56 9.23 -12.30
CA SER A 170 -2.40 10.67 -12.48
C SER A 170 -3.73 11.36 -12.24
N ALA A 171 -3.70 12.59 -11.74
CA ALA A 171 -4.91 13.40 -11.56
C ALA A 171 -5.66 13.65 -12.88
N GLU A 172 -4.90 13.74 -13.97
CA GLU A 172 -5.41 13.89 -15.33
C GLU A 172 -5.02 12.63 -16.12
N HIS A 173 -6.03 11.86 -16.56
CA HIS A 173 -5.86 10.82 -17.56
C HIS A 173 -6.46 11.33 -18.86
N VAL A 174 -5.79 11.12 -20.00
CA VAL A 174 -6.29 11.52 -21.31
C VAL A 174 -6.48 10.25 -22.12
N SER A 175 -7.70 10.04 -22.62
CA SER A 175 -8.04 8.91 -23.48
C SER A 175 -8.94 9.40 -24.62
N GLU A 176 -8.64 8.95 -25.84
CA GLU A 176 -9.49 9.20 -27.01
C GLU A 176 -10.61 8.16 -27.14
N SER A 177 -10.52 7.04 -26.39
CA SER A 177 -11.44 5.90 -26.53
C SER A 177 -12.51 5.82 -25.44
N ARG A 178 -12.31 6.49 -24.30
CA ARG A 178 -13.23 6.55 -23.15
C ARG A 178 -13.08 7.87 -22.44
N ASP A 179 -14.17 8.39 -21.89
CA ASP A 179 -14.15 9.59 -21.06
C ASP A 179 -13.45 9.28 -19.72
N PRO A 180 -12.27 9.85 -19.44
CA PRO A 180 -11.49 9.52 -18.25
C PRO A 180 -12.10 10.10 -16.97
N LEU A 181 -11.86 9.45 -15.82
CA LEU A 181 -12.36 9.93 -14.54
C LEU A 181 -11.61 11.21 -14.16
N ASN A 182 -12.31 12.33 -14.09
CA ASN A 182 -11.76 13.56 -13.52
C ASN A 182 -11.71 13.41 -11.99
N LEU A 183 -10.55 12.98 -11.48
CA LEU A 183 -10.37 12.72 -10.05
C LEU A 183 -10.60 13.96 -9.19
N LYS A 184 -10.40 15.17 -9.72
CA LYS A 184 -10.63 16.40 -8.95
C LYS A 184 -12.11 16.63 -8.70
N GLU A 185 -12.94 16.57 -9.74
CA GLU A 185 -14.39 16.72 -9.61
C GLU A 185 -14.95 15.59 -8.76
N PHE A 186 -14.55 14.36 -9.07
CA PHE A 186 -15.01 13.16 -8.38
C PHE A 186 -14.70 13.18 -6.87
N ILE A 187 -13.45 13.41 -6.47
CA ILE A 187 -13.06 13.40 -5.05
C ILE A 187 -13.71 14.57 -4.30
N TYR A 188 -13.93 15.70 -4.97
CA TYR A 188 -14.55 16.86 -4.33
C TYR A 188 -16.05 16.66 -4.07
N GLU A 189 -16.74 15.85 -4.88
CA GLU A 189 -18.16 15.53 -4.73
C GLU A 189 -18.43 14.40 -3.72
N LEU A 190 -17.40 13.66 -3.30
CA LEU A 190 -17.54 12.59 -2.34
C LEU A 190 -17.49 13.10 -0.89
N ASP A 191 -18.50 12.73 -0.10
CA ASP A 191 -18.56 13.00 1.35
C ASP A 191 -17.70 12.04 2.19
N VAL A 192 -16.88 11.20 1.54
CA VAL A 192 -15.99 10.23 2.19
C VAL A 192 -14.53 10.57 1.90
N PRO A 193 -13.61 10.44 2.88
CA PRO A 193 -12.20 10.67 2.62
C PRO A 193 -11.67 9.67 1.59
N VAL A 194 -10.92 10.20 0.63
CA VAL A 194 -10.32 9.40 -0.46
C VAL A 194 -8.81 9.31 -0.29
N ILE A 195 -8.29 8.09 -0.34
CA ILE A 195 -6.86 7.81 -0.54
C ILE A 195 -6.63 7.43 -2.00
N VAL A 196 -5.68 8.07 -2.68
CA VAL A 196 -5.45 7.85 -4.12
C VAL A 196 -3.98 7.60 -4.48
N GLY A 197 -3.72 6.69 -5.41
CA GLY A 197 -2.40 6.49 -6.01
C GLY A 197 -2.37 5.20 -6.85
N GLY A 198 -1.25 4.67 -7.32
CA GLY A 198 0.14 4.97 -6.98
C GLY A 198 0.76 6.15 -7.72
N ALA A 199 1.37 7.04 -6.95
CA ALA A 199 2.18 8.14 -7.44
C ALA A 199 3.67 7.90 -7.17
N ALA A 200 4.50 8.35 -8.11
CA ALA A 200 5.94 8.33 -7.92
C ALA A 200 6.55 9.64 -8.45
N GLY A 201 6.96 10.49 -7.51
CA GLY A 201 7.58 11.79 -7.78
C GLY A 201 6.72 12.97 -7.34
N TYR A 202 7.37 14.14 -7.29
CA TYR A 202 6.80 15.38 -6.75
C TYR A 202 5.53 15.84 -7.50
N THR A 203 5.63 16.05 -8.82
CA THR A 203 4.55 16.68 -9.60
C THR A 203 3.27 15.85 -9.64
N PRO A 204 3.31 14.53 -9.94
CA PRO A 204 2.09 13.72 -9.92
C PRO A 204 1.41 13.71 -8.56
N ALA A 205 2.18 13.64 -7.47
CA ALA A 205 1.62 13.65 -6.13
C ALA A 205 1.02 15.01 -5.75
N LEU A 206 1.66 16.14 -6.11
CA LEU A 206 1.10 17.47 -5.89
C LEU A 206 -0.26 17.62 -6.60
N HIS A 207 -0.39 17.09 -7.82
CA HIS A 207 -1.66 17.13 -8.54
C HIS A 207 -2.73 16.25 -7.87
N LEU A 208 -2.38 15.07 -7.37
CA LEU A 208 -3.31 14.24 -6.58
C LEU A 208 -3.71 14.91 -5.25
N MET A 209 -2.81 15.66 -4.60
CA MET A 209 -3.18 16.43 -3.40
C MET A 209 -4.23 17.51 -3.74
N ARG A 210 -4.07 18.19 -4.88
CA ARG A 210 -5.01 19.21 -5.37
C ARG A 210 -6.39 18.68 -5.77
N THR A 211 -6.57 17.36 -5.94
CA THR A 211 -7.91 16.78 -6.14
C THR A 211 -8.74 16.79 -4.86
N GLY A 212 -8.10 17.01 -3.70
CA GLY A 212 -8.74 16.91 -2.41
C GLY A 212 -8.64 15.52 -1.77
N ALA A 213 -7.67 14.70 -2.18
CA ALA A 213 -7.40 13.45 -1.49
C ALA A 213 -6.97 13.68 -0.03
N ALA A 214 -7.41 12.80 0.88
CA ALA A 214 -6.95 12.76 2.28
C ALA A 214 -5.56 12.13 2.39
N GLY A 215 -5.21 11.24 1.45
CA GLY A 215 -3.88 10.61 1.37
C GLY A 215 -3.47 10.23 -0.04
N VAL A 216 -2.16 10.17 -0.27
CA VAL A 216 -1.55 9.74 -1.53
C VAL A 216 -0.73 8.47 -1.31
N LEU A 217 -1.01 7.42 -2.10
CA LEU A 217 -0.20 6.20 -2.13
C LEU A 217 1.06 6.45 -2.95
N VAL A 218 2.22 6.21 -2.35
CA VAL A 218 3.53 6.38 -2.97
C VAL A 218 4.14 5.04 -3.34
N GLY A 219 4.54 4.92 -4.60
CA GLY A 219 4.97 3.67 -5.19
C GLY A 219 3.94 3.17 -6.19
N PHE A 220 4.18 1.99 -6.73
CA PHE A 220 3.31 1.39 -7.73
C PHE A 220 2.70 0.06 -7.23
N GLY A 221 2.53 -0.08 -5.91
CA GLY A 221 1.98 -1.27 -5.27
C GLY A 221 2.76 -2.57 -5.56
N GLY A 222 2.12 -3.70 -5.26
CA GLY A 222 2.50 -5.02 -5.79
C GLY A 222 3.75 -5.71 -5.21
N GLY A 223 4.47 -5.10 -4.27
CA GLY A 223 5.55 -5.76 -3.50
C GLY A 223 6.51 -6.66 -4.31
N SER A 224 6.84 -7.82 -3.74
CA SER A 224 7.70 -8.86 -4.33
C SER A 224 7.13 -9.51 -5.61
N ALA A 225 5.84 -9.30 -5.88
CA ALA A 225 5.15 -9.87 -7.03
C ALA A 225 5.32 -9.05 -8.32
N ARG A 226 5.84 -7.81 -8.28
CA ARG A 226 5.72 -6.87 -9.40
C ARG A 226 6.81 -6.99 -10.47
N THR A 227 6.41 -6.95 -11.74
CA THR A 227 7.31 -6.93 -12.91
C THR A 227 7.24 -5.68 -13.77
N THR A 228 6.54 -4.61 -13.36
CA THR A 228 6.43 -3.35 -14.13
C THR A 228 7.77 -2.81 -14.63
N HIS A 229 8.84 -2.87 -13.82
CA HIS A 229 10.15 -2.39 -14.23
C HIS A 229 10.76 -3.24 -15.35
N ARG A 230 10.50 -4.56 -15.34
CA ARG A 230 10.97 -5.50 -16.35
C ARG A 230 10.10 -5.44 -17.61
N ALA A 231 8.79 -5.27 -17.44
CA ALA A 231 7.82 -5.25 -18.53
C ALA A 231 7.75 -3.89 -19.26
N LEU A 232 7.92 -2.78 -18.54
CA LEU A 232 7.74 -1.41 -19.07
C LEU A 232 8.97 -0.51 -18.92
N GLY A 233 10.02 -0.94 -18.20
CA GLY A 233 11.17 -0.07 -17.89
C GLY A 233 10.87 1.03 -16.86
N ILE A 234 9.70 1.00 -16.21
CA ILE A 234 9.26 2.05 -15.28
C ILE A 234 9.53 1.61 -13.83
N ARG A 235 10.41 2.36 -13.15
CA ARG A 235 10.70 2.20 -11.73
C ARG A 235 11.16 3.52 -11.12
N VAL A 236 10.63 3.85 -9.95
CA VAL A 236 11.17 4.90 -9.08
C VAL A 236 11.55 4.24 -7.76
N PRO A 237 12.81 4.36 -7.30
CA PRO A 237 13.23 3.81 -6.01
C PRO A 237 12.48 4.45 -4.83
N MET A 238 11.99 3.61 -3.91
CA MET A 238 11.00 4.00 -2.89
C MET A 238 11.48 5.08 -1.91
N ALA A 239 12.75 5.06 -1.47
CA ALA A 239 13.22 6.09 -0.52
C ALA A 239 13.17 7.48 -1.16
N THR A 240 13.63 7.60 -2.40
CA THR A 240 13.52 8.85 -3.17
C THR A 240 12.07 9.20 -3.48
N ALA A 241 11.23 8.23 -3.86
CA ALA A 241 9.82 8.49 -4.16
C ALA A 241 9.07 9.06 -2.95
N ILE A 242 9.21 8.43 -1.77
CA ILE A 242 8.57 8.90 -0.53
C ILE A 242 9.06 10.29 -0.17
N SER A 243 10.37 10.54 -0.25
CA SER A 243 10.94 11.85 0.08
C SER A 243 10.46 12.96 -0.87
N ASP A 244 10.40 12.69 -2.18
CA ASP A 244 9.90 13.66 -3.17
C ASP A 244 8.41 13.98 -2.95
N VAL A 245 7.60 12.97 -2.63
CA VAL A 245 6.16 13.16 -2.35
C VAL A 245 5.95 13.85 -1.01
N ALA A 246 6.79 13.58 0.00
CA ALA A 246 6.78 14.31 1.26
C ALA A 246 7.12 15.80 1.08
N ALA A 247 7.98 16.14 0.10
CA ALA A 247 8.24 17.52 -0.30
C ALA A 247 7.02 18.15 -1.00
N ALA A 248 6.35 17.42 -1.91
CA ALA A 248 5.10 17.88 -2.52
C ALA A 248 4.02 18.16 -1.48
N ARG A 249 3.87 17.29 -0.46
CA ARG A 249 2.93 17.50 0.66
C ARG A 249 3.24 18.78 1.41
N ARG A 250 4.52 19.05 1.72
CA ARG A 250 4.91 20.28 2.44
C ARG A 250 4.50 21.51 1.64
N ASP A 251 4.84 21.54 0.35
CA ASP A 251 4.54 22.70 -0.48
C ASP A 251 3.02 22.85 -0.69
N TYR A 252 2.27 21.74 -0.78
CA TYR A 252 0.81 21.77 -0.80
C TYR A 252 0.20 22.25 0.52
N LEU A 253 0.79 21.88 1.67
CA LEU A 253 0.35 22.36 2.98
C LEU A 253 0.42 23.89 3.04
N ASP A 254 1.49 24.47 2.50
CA ASP A 254 1.67 25.91 2.40
C ASP A 254 0.69 26.52 1.37
N GLU A 255 0.55 25.91 0.18
CA GLU A 255 -0.36 26.36 -0.89
C GLU A 255 -1.84 26.38 -0.44
N SER A 256 -2.27 25.35 0.29
CA SER A 256 -3.65 25.17 0.74
C SER A 256 -3.99 25.92 2.03
N GLY A 257 -3.01 26.55 2.68
CA GLY A 257 -3.20 27.25 3.95
C GLY A 257 -3.41 26.32 5.16
N GLY A 258 -2.94 25.07 5.09
CA GLY A 258 -2.95 24.14 6.23
C GLY A 258 -3.56 22.77 5.98
N ARG A 259 -3.94 22.41 4.74
CA ARG A 259 -4.46 21.07 4.45
C ARG A 259 -3.33 20.05 4.40
N TYR A 260 -3.31 19.15 5.38
CA TYR A 260 -2.33 18.08 5.47
C TYR A 260 -2.81 16.82 4.73
N VAL A 261 -2.16 16.48 3.62
CA VAL A 261 -2.44 15.24 2.88
C VAL A 261 -1.44 14.16 3.29
N HIS A 262 -1.92 12.99 3.70
CA HIS A 262 -1.06 11.92 4.17
C HIS A 262 -0.23 11.30 3.04
N VAL A 263 1.02 10.98 3.34
CA VAL A 263 1.90 10.22 2.45
C VAL A 263 1.94 8.78 2.91
N ILE A 264 1.47 7.85 2.08
CA ILE A 264 1.34 6.44 2.45
C ILE A 264 2.28 5.63 1.56
N ALA A 265 3.28 4.98 2.13
CA ALA A 265 4.20 4.15 1.34
C ALA A 265 3.51 2.83 0.93
N ASP A 266 3.40 2.56 -0.38
CA ASP A 266 2.78 1.37 -0.96
C ASP A 266 3.76 0.65 -1.91
N GLY A 267 4.56 -0.25 -1.34
CA GLY A 267 5.48 -1.12 -2.07
C GLY A 267 6.86 -1.21 -1.43
N GLY A 268 7.50 -2.38 -1.53
CA GLY A 268 8.85 -2.61 -1.02
C GLY A 268 8.97 -2.63 0.51
N LEU A 269 7.86 -2.88 1.21
CA LEU A 269 7.76 -2.90 2.67
C LEU A 269 7.59 -4.33 3.16
N GLY A 270 8.69 -5.07 3.24
CA GLY A 270 8.70 -6.47 3.65
C GLY A 270 9.02 -6.65 5.14
N SER A 271 9.94 -5.86 5.69
CA SER A 271 10.40 -6.00 7.06
C SER A 271 10.03 -4.79 7.91
N SER A 272 10.14 -4.94 9.24
CA SER A 272 10.06 -3.81 10.17
C SER A 272 11.09 -2.72 9.84
N GLY A 273 12.29 -3.10 9.38
CA GLY A 273 13.30 -2.17 8.90
C GLY A 273 12.83 -1.34 7.70
N ASP A 274 12.11 -1.94 6.75
CA ASP A 274 11.55 -1.21 5.60
C ASP A 274 10.48 -0.21 6.02
N ILE A 275 9.64 -0.57 6.98
CA ILE A 275 8.64 0.32 7.58
C ILE A 275 9.32 1.51 8.25
N VAL A 276 10.33 1.26 9.08
CA VAL A 276 11.14 2.31 9.74
C VAL A 276 11.71 3.27 8.70
N LYS A 277 12.35 2.74 7.66
CA LYS A 277 12.97 3.55 6.60
C LYS A 277 11.91 4.32 5.80
N GLY A 278 10.76 3.71 5.50
CA GLY A 278 9.65 4.38 4.79
C GLY A 278 9.11 5.58 5.57
N LEU A 279 8.83 5.41 6.86
CA LEU A 279 8.37 6.49 7.74
C LEU A 279 9.44 7.57 7.90
N ALA A 280 10.71 7.18 8.07
CA ALA A 280 11.84 8.11 8.13
C ALA A 280 11.98 8.98 6.87
N MET A 281 11.64 8.46 5.69
CA MET A 281 11.67 9.21 4.43
C MET A 281 10.49 10.18 4.25
N GLY A 282 9.53 10.20 5.19
CA GLY A 282 8.45 11.17 5.22
C GLY A 282 7.06 10.59 5.02
N ALA A 283 6.90 9.26 5.02
CA ALA A 283 5.59 8.63 5.07
C ALA A 283 4.92 8.83 6.44
N ASP A 284 3.60 8.96 6.43
CA ASP A 284 2.73 9.03 7.61
C ASP A 284 2.17 7.65 7.95
N ALA A 285 2.00 6.78 6.94
CA ALA A 285 1.59 5.38 7.11
C ALA A 285 2.20 4.46 6.04
N VAL A 286 2.03 3.15 6.23
CA VAL A 286 2.51 2.11 5.33
C VAL A 286 1.36 1.19 4.89
N MET A 287 1.30 0.87 3.59
CA MET A 287 0.42 -0.14 3.04
C MET A 287 1.17 -1.46 2.88
N LEU A 288 0.76 -2.49 3.62
CA LEU A 288 1.45 -3.77 3.72
C LEU A 288 0.69 -4.86 2.96
N GLY A 289 1.36 -5.45 1.96
CA GLY A 289 0.90 -6.63 1.23
C GLY A 289 1.67 -7.87 1.65
N ALA A 290 2.86 -8.06 1.06
CA ALA A 290 3.72 -9.22 1.30
C ALA A 290 4.05 -9.49 2.77
N ALA A 291 4.14 -8.45 3.62
CA ALA A 291 4.36 -8.63 5.06
C ALA A 291 3.16 -9.29 5.76
N LEU A 292 1.94 -8.87 5.42
CA LEU A 292 0.70 -9.44 5.98
C LEU A 292 0.32 -10.78 5.34
N ALA A 293 0.74 -11.02 4.09
CA ALA A 293 0.56 -12.31 3.42
C ALA A 293 1.29 -13.48 4.13
N ARG A 294 2.16 -13.18 5.09
CA ARG A 294 2.86 -14.16 5.94
C ARG A 294 2.11 -14.53 7.22
N ALA A 295 0.97 -13.89 7.47
CA ALA A 295 0.09 -14.27 8.57
C ALA A 295 -0.57 -15.62 8.29
N GLU A 296 -0.84 -16.41 9.33
CA GLU A 296 -1.57 -17.68 9.23
C GLU A 296 -2.99 -17.50 8.69
N GLU A 297 -3.61 -16.36 8.99
CA GLU A 297 -4.96 -15.99 8.59
C GLU A 297 -5.03 -15.46 7.14
N ALA A 298 -3.88 -15.17 6.52
CA ALA A 298 -3.85 -14.63 5.16
C ALA A 298 -4.43 -15.65 4.16
N PRO A 299 -5.43 -15.27 3.33
CA PRO A 299 -6.09 -16.21 2.42
C PRO A 299 -5.15 -16.89 1.42
N GLY A 300 -4.04 -16.22 1.08
CA GLY A 300 -3.03 -16.75 0.17
C GLY A 300 -2.18 -17.88 0.74
N GLN A 301 -2.28 -18.21 2.04
CA GLN A 301 -1.55 -19.33 2.68
C GLN A 301 -0.04 -19.32 2.38
N GLY A 302 0.59 -18.15 2.54
CA GLY A 302 2.00 -17.93 2.25
C GLY A 302 2.33 -17.68 0.77
N TRP A 303 1.33 -17.61 -0.09
CA TRP A 303 1.41 -17.04 -1.44
C TRP A 303 0.82 -15.63 -1.48
N HIS A 304 1.38 -14.80 -2.35
CA HIS A 304 0.98 -13.41 -2.51
C HIS A 304 0.82 -13.05 -3.99
N TRP A 305 -0.26 -12.35 -4.31
CA TRP A 305 -0.52 -11.76 -5.62
C TRP A 305 -1.46 -10.57 -5.49
N GLY A 306 -1.38 -9.66 -6.46
CA GLY A 306 -2.31 -8.53 -6.64
C GLY A 306 -2.94 -8.56 -8.02
N LEU A 307 -3.80 -7.57 -8.30
CA LEU A 307 -4.52 -7.45 -9.58
C LEU A 307 -3.58 -7.30 -10.78
N GLU A 308 -2.36 -6.79 -10.56
CA GLU A 308 -1.34 -6.70 -11.60
C GLU A 308 -0.96 -8.07 -12.17
N ALA A 309 -1.04 -9.15 -11.38
CA ALA A 309 -0.72 -10.50 -11.82
C ALA A 309 -1.81 -11.10 -12.74
N VAL A 310 -3.02 -10.54 -12.73
CA VAL A 310 -4.20 -11.09 -13.41
C VAL A 310 -4.80 -10.13 -14.44
N HIS A 311 -4.09 -9.05 -14.77
CA HIS A 311 -4.51 -8.14 -15.82
C HIS A 311 -4.75 -8.91 -17.14
N PRO A 312 -5.92 -8.79 -17.79
CA PRO A 312 -6.37 -9.73 -18.82
C PRO A 312 -5.46 -9.75 -20.06
N ASN A 313 -4.92 -8.59 -20.43
CA ASN A 313 -4.14 -8.45 -21.67
C ASN A 313 -2.64 -8.30 -21.43
N PHE A 314 -2.24 -7.93 -20.22
CA PHE A 314 -0.87 -7.49 -19.94
C PHE A 314 -0.54 -7.62 -18.44
N PRO A 315 -0.40 -8.86 -17.94
CA PRO A 315 -0.03 -9.11 -16.56
C PRO A 315 1.35 -8.52 -16.28
N ARG A 316 1.45 -7.78 -15.18
CA ARG A 316 2.64 -7.07 -14.69
C ARG A 316 3.01 -7.50 -13.27
N GLY A 317 2.59 -8.70 -12.89
CA GLY A 317 2.96 -9.33 -11.63
C GLY A 317 2.93 -10.85 -11.70
N HIS A 318 3.39 -11.47 -10.64
CA HIS A 318 3.45 -12.90 -10.43
C HIS A 318 2.74 -13.30 -9.14
N ARG A 319 2.35 -14.57 -9.05
CA ARG A 319 2.05 -15.20 -7.77
C ARG A 319 3.39 -15.58 -7.12
N THR A 320 3.70 -14.98 -5.98
CA THR A 320 5.02 -15.11 -5.33
C THR A 320 4.89 -15.76 -3.97
N ARG A 321 5.81 -16.67 -3.64
CA ARG A 321 5.85 -17.30 -2.32
C ARG A 321 6.53 -16.37 -1.33
N VAL A 322 5.84 -16.05 -0.24
CA VAL A 322 6.36 -15.25 0.87
C VAL A 322 6.52 -16.07 2.15
N GLY A 323 5.93 -17.28 2.19
CA GLY A 323 5.93 -18.16 3.36
C GLY A 323 4.90 -17.75 4.41
N THR A 324 4.81 -18.53 5.48
CA THR A 324 3.99 -18.21 6.66
C THR A 324 4.94 -18.08 7.85
N VAL A 325 4.72 -17.07 8.68
CA VAL A 325 5.64 -16.68 9.77
C VAL A 325 5.00 -16.90 11.14
N ALA A 326 3.80 -16.36 11.36
CA ALA A 326 3.09 -16.40 12.64
C ALA A 326 1.63 -15.96 12.45
N SER A 327 0.85 -15.90 13.52
CA SER A 327 -0.47 -15.25 13.50
C SER A 327 -0.38 -13.77 13.10
N LEU A 328 -1.47 -13.18 12.61
CA LEU A 328 -1.53 -11.78 12.21
C LEU A 328 -1.16 -10.84 13.37
N GLU A 329 -1.61 -11.18 14.58
CA GLU A 329 -1.25 -10.46 15.80
C GLU A 329 0.25 -10.52 16.08
N GLU A 330 0.88 -11.68 16.01
CA GLU A 330 2.32 -11.82 16.23
C GLU A 330 3.17 -11.18 15.12
N VAL A 331 2.71 -11.24 13.87
CA VAL A 331 3.34 -10.53 12.76
C VAL A 331 3.36 -9.03 13.05
N LEU A 332 2.25 -8.44 13.51
CA LEU A 332 2.15 -7.00 13.72
C LEU A 332 2.72 -6.53 15.07
N LEU A 333 2.34 -7.18 16.16
CA LEU A 333 2.48 -6.71 17.54
C LEU A 333 3.41 -7.59 18.38
N GLY A 334 3.71 -8.81 17.90
CA GLY A 334 4.58 -9.77 18.58
C GLY A 334 3.87 -10.61 19.65
N PRO A 335 4.63 -11.38 20.45
CA PRO A 335 6.09 -11.40 20.51
C PRO A 335 6.73 -11.87 19.21
N GLY A 336 7.93 -11.35 18.91
CA GLY A 336 8.69 -11.75 17.72
C GLY A 336 9.62 -12.92 18.04
N HIS A 337 9.62 -13.94 17.21
CA HIS A 337 10.53 -15.10 17.30
C HIS A 337 11.55 -15.15 16.14
N HIS A 338 11.55 -14.14 15.29
CA HIS A 338 12.39 -14.04 14.10
C HIS A 338 13.35 -12.84 14.21
N THR A 339 14.56 -12.98 13.69
CA THR A 339 15.63 -11.96 13.78
C THR A 339 15.78 -11.10 12.53
N ASP A 340 14.92 -11.30 11.53
CA ASP A 340 14.97 -10.66 10.20
C ASP A 340 13.93 -9.55 10.03
N GLY A 341 13.17 -9.24 11.09
CA GLY A 341 12.12 -8.23 11.05
C GLY A 341 10.86 -8.67 10.30
N SER A 342 10.62 -9.97 10.13
CA SER A 342 9.40 -10.53 9.54
C SER A 342 8.20 -10.63 10.49
N SER A 343 8.43 -10.51 11.81
CA SER A 343 7.40 -10.52 12.86
C SER A 343 7.62 -9.37 13.85
N ASN A 344 6.62 -9.09 14.70
CA ASN A 344 6.59 -7.95 15.61
C ASN A 344 6.97 -6.63 14.92
N LEU A 345 6.32 -6.34 13.79
CA LEU A 345 6.63 -5.19 12.94
C LEU A 345 6.57 -3.87 13.71
N MET A 346 5.53 -3.69 14.53
CA MET A 346 5.33 -2.49 15.32
C MET A 346 6.28 -2.39 16.51
N GLY A 347 6.68 -3.52 17.11
CA GLY A 347 7.76 -3.53 18.10
C GLY A 347 9.08 -3.07 17.47
N GLY A 348 9.43 -3.58 16.29
CA GLY A 348 10.60 -3.13 15.53
C GLY A 348 10.59 -1.62 15.26
N LEU A 349 9.43 -1.08 14.87
CA LEU A 349 9.24 0.35 14.68
C LEU A 349 9.44 1.16 15.99
N ARG A 350 8.80 0.75 17.10
CA ARG A 350 8.98 1.41 18.41
C ARG A 350 10.44 1.40 18.86
N HIS A 351 11.11 0.26 18.74
CA HIS A 351 12.52 0.13 19.11
C HIS A 351 13.43 1.03 18.26
N ALA A 352 13.20 1.12 16.95
CA ALA A 352 13.96 1.98 16.07
C ALA A 352 13.75 3.47 16.39
N MET A 353 12.50 3.91 16.55
CA MET A 353 12.15 5.29 16.92
C MET A 353 12.78 5.67 18.26
N ALA A 354 12.65 4.80 19.27
CA ALA A 354 13.20 5.01 20.60
C ALA A 354 14.74 5.10 20.59
N SER A 355 15.41 4.22 19.84
CA SER A 355 16.87 4.27 19.65
C SER A 355 17.32 5.52 18.90
N CYS A 356 16.46 6.07 18.04
CA CYS A 356 16.71 7.33 17.35
C CYS A 356 16.29 8.55 18.18
N GLY A 357 15.65 8.38 19.34
CA GLY A 357 15.28 9.47 20.24
C GLY A 357 13.90 10.11 20.00
N TYR A 358 13.05 9.47 19.20
CA TYR A 358 11.73 9.96 18.79
C TYR A 358 10.61 9.18 19.48
N VAL A 359 9.48 9.85 19.72
CA VAL A 359 8.31 9.28 20.42
C VAL A 359 7.00 9.40 19.65
N ASP A 360 7.00 10.01 18.46
CA ASP A 360 5.84 10.13 17.59
C ASP A 360 6.25 10.04 16.12
N LEU A 361 5.34 9.58 15.27
CA LEU A 361 5.60 9.33 13.85
C LEU A 361 6.03 10.60 13.10
N LYS A 362 5.39 11.73 13.40
CA LYS A 362 5.60 12.97 12.63
C LYS A 362 6.99 13.54 12.88
N SER A 363 7.45 13.56 14.13
CA SER A 363 8.79 14.01 14.47
C SER A 363 9.85 13.04 13.93
N PHE A 364 9.57 11.73 13.90
CA PHE A 364 10.48 10.72 13.38
C PHE A 364 10.82 10.89 11.89
N GLN A 365 9.96 11.52 11.09
CA GLN A 365 10.27 11.92 9.70
C GLN A 365 11.49 12.85 9.57
N ARG A 366 11.99 13.43 10.68
CA ARG A 366 13.19 14.28 10.74
C ARG A 366 14.46 13.54 11.16
N VAL A 367 14.38 12.22 11.36
CA VAL A 367 15.53 11.40 11.76
C VAL A 367 16.68 11.52 10.75
N ALA A 368 17.90 11.56 11.26
CA ALA A 368 19.08 11.54 10.40
C ALA A 368 19.14 10.19 9.65
N ALA A 369 19.43 10.25 8.36
CA ALA A 369 19.58 9.06 7.52
C ALA A 369 20.95 9.05 6.83
N THR A 370 21.52 7.86 6.69
CA THR A 370 22.72 7.63 5.88
C THR A 370 22.33 6.92 4.60
N VAL A 371 23.07 7.21 3.54
CA VAL A 371 23.03 6.42 2.31
C VAL A 371 24.19 5.42 2.38
N SER A 372 23.86 4.15 2.35
CA SER A 372 24.81 3.04 2.37
C SER A 372 24.34 2.05 1.33
N PRO A 373 24.64 2.29 0.04
CA PRO A 373 24.18 1.44 -1.04
C PRO A 373 24.69 0.04 -0.75
N VAL A 374 23.77 -0.93 -0.65
CA VAL A 374 24.17 -2.31 -0.48
C VAL A 374 24.96 -2.65 -1.74
N GLY A 375 26.25 -2.96 -1.57
CA GLY A 375 27.10 -3.33 -2.69
C GLY A 375 26.42 -4.48 -3.42
N ARG A 376 25.90 -4.20 -4.62
CA ARG A 376 25.56 -5.25 -5.56
C ARG A 376 26.89 -5.75 -6.12
N GLY A 377 27.54 -6.60 -5.33
CA GLY A 377 28.66 -7.43 -5.78
C GLY A 377 28.20 -8.40 -6.86
#